data_AF-A0A534JT56-F1
#
_entry.id   AF-A0A534JT56-F1
#
_cell.length_a   1.000
_cell.length_b   1.000
_cell.length_c   1.000
_cell.angle_alpha   90.00
_cell.angle_beta   90.00
_cell.angle_gamma   90.00
#
_symmetry.space_group_name_H-M   'P 1'
#
loop_
_entity.id
_entity.type
_entity.pdbx_description
1 polymer ?
#
loop_
_entity_poly.entity_id
_entity_poly.type
_entity_poly.pdbx_seq_one_letter_code
_entity_poly.pdbx_strand_id
1 'polypeptide(L)'
;MAGPLQDLTERRPRLSIDAYPLERLLLLRCFGQVEHLEDATEIRNSGRELLYHARVRDEGTLLLEGGGDEADIIASLAEQNAHLLPPIRWQRGEAL
;
A
#
# COMPACT_ATOMS: atom_id res chain seq x y z
N MET A 1 9.67 -11.81 7.63
CA MET A 1 10.24 -11.10 6.46
C MET A 1 9.50 -9.78 6.34
N ALA A 2 10.17 -8.71 5.92
CA ALA A 2 9.51 -7.45 5.58
C ALA A 2 8.47 -7.71 4.47
N GLY A 3 7.32 -7.02 4.54
CA GLY A 3 6.25 -7.14 3.53
C GLY A 3 6.59 -6.35 2.26
N PRO A 4 5.91 -6.61 1.11
CA PRO A 4 6.22 -5.97 -0.17
C PRO A 4 6.25 -4.43 -0.14
N LEU A 5 5.34 -3.80 0.63
CA LEU A 5 5.30 -2.34 0.77
C LEU A 5 6.50 -1.79 1.54
N GLN A 6 7.01 -2.54 2.52
CA GLN A 6 8.23 -2.17 3.23
C GLN A 6 9.42 -2.19 2.28
N ASP A 7 9.62 -3.30 1.56
CA ASP A 7 10.69 -3.46 0.57
C ASP A 7 10.66 -2.34 -0.48
N LEU A 8 9.46 -1.95 -0.93
CA LEU A 8 9.24 -0.87 -1.88
C LEU A 8 9.71 0.49 -1.33
N THR A 9 9.37 0.81 -0.08
CA THR A 9 9.80 2.07 0.57
C THR A 9 11.29 2.08 0.93
N GLU A 10 11.91 0.92 1.18
CA GLU A 10 13.37 0.83 1.39
C GLU A 10 14.14 1.13 0.10
N ARG A 11 13.66 0.64 -1.04
CA ARG A 11 14.24 0.90 -2.38
C ARG A 11 13.99 2.30 -2.90
N ARG A 12 12.94 2.96 -2.40
CA ARG A 12 12.54 4.32 -2.78
C ARG A 12 12.51 5.21 -1.53
N PRO A 13 13.67 5.75 -1.10
CA PRO A 13 13.79 6.41 0.21
C PRO A 13 12.86 7.61 0.42
N ARG A 14 12.40 8.25 -0.66
CA ARG A 14 11.46 9.39 -0.60
C ARG A 14 10.01 8.97 -0.88
N LEU A 15 9.71 7.68 -0.84
CA LEU A 15 8.36 7.16 -0.98
C LEU A 15 7.74 6.96 0.41
N SER A 16 6.56 7.53 0.58
CA SER A 16 5.66 7.20 1.70
C SER A 16 4.37 6.62 1.14
N ILE A 17 3.82 5.62 1.82
CA ILE A 17 2.60 4.90 1.41
C ILE A 17 1.63 4.88 2.59
N ASP A 18 0.45 5.45 2.40
CA ASP A 18 -0.71 5.23 3.27
C ASP A 18 -1.57 4.13 2.65
N ALA A 19 -1.71 3.00 3.32
CA ALA A 19 -2.57 1.91 2.87
C ALA A 19 -3.89 1.90 3.64
N TYR A 20 -4.98 1.87 2.89
CA TYR A 20 -6.35 1.84 3.38
C TYR A 20 -6.97 0.49 3.00
N PRO A 21 -7.13 -0.42 3.97
CA PRO A 21 -7.85 -1.67 3.76
C PRO A 21 -9.34 -1.39 3.56
N LEU A 22 -9.93 -1.98 2.54
CA LEU A 22 -11.34 -1.83 2.18
C LEU A 22 -11.91 -3.22 1.84
N GLU A 23 -12.10 -4.06 2.86
CA GLU A 23 -12.44 -5.47 2.70
C GLU A 23 -11.43 -6.20 1.78
N ARG A 24 -11.86 -6.65 0.60
CA ARG A 24 -11.02 -7.33 -0.40
C ARG A 24 -10.14 -6.37 -1.20
N LEU A 25 -10.37 -5.07 -1.06
CA LEU A 25 -9.63 -4.01 -1.72
C LEU A 25 -8.55 -3.41 -0.82
N LEU A 26 -7.49 -2.91 -1.43
CA LEU A 26 -6.44 -2.14 -0.78
C LEU A 26 -6.19 -0.89 -1.61
N LEU A 27 -6.50 0.27 -1.03
CA LEU A 27 -6.19 1.56 -1.61
C LEU A 27 -4.84 2.02 -1.07
N LEU A 28 -3.88 2.27 -1.95
CA LEU A 28 -2.60 2.86 -1.62
C LEU A 28 -2.59 4.31 -2.07
N ARG A 29 -2.34 5.23 -1.13
CA ARG A 29 -1.96 6.61 -1.44
C ARG A 29 -0.46 6.75 -1.23
N CYS A 30 0.23 7.09 -2.31
CA CYS A 30 1.68 7.16 -2.35
C CYS A 30 2.11 8.61 -2.54
N PHE A 31 3.22 9.00 -1.92
CA PHE A 31 3.74 10.37 -1.94
C PHE A 31 5.24 10.36 -2.23
N GLY A 32 5.73 11.36 -2.98
CA GLY A 32 7.14 11.57 -3.30
C GLY A 32 7.59 10.77 -4.53
N GLN A 33 8.38 9.71 -4.35
CA GLN A 33 8.95 8.90 -5.45
C GLN A 33 7.94 7.91 -6.06
N VAL A 34 6.90 8.47 -6.69
CA VAL A 34 5.72 7.73 -7.17
C VAL A 34 5.79 7.30 -8.64
N GLU A 35 6.89 7.51 -9.33
CA GLU A 35 7.03 7.15 -10.74
C GLU A 35 7.03 5.63 -10.93
N HIS A 36 6.23 5.13 -11.87
CA HIS A 36 6.19 3.69 -12.22
C HIS A 36 5.93 2.80 -11.00
N LEU A 37 4.98 3.17 -10.14
CA LEU A 37 4.59 2.35 -8.99
C LEU A 37 3.77 1.13 -9.43
N GLU A 38 2.93 1.30 -10.44
CA GLU A 38 2.15 0.26 -11.09
C GLU A 38 3.03 -0.87 -11.65
N ASP A 39 4.25 -0.53 -12.08
CA ASP A 39 5.23 -1.47 -12.64
C ASP A 39 6.19 -2.04 -11.59
N ALA A 40 6.14 -1.55 -10.34
CA ALA A 40 7.04 -1.98 -9.29
C ALA A 40 6.86 -3.48 -9.02
N THR A 41 7.97 -4.22 -8.94
CA THR A 41 7.96 -5.67 -8.73
C THR A 41 7.19 -6.05 -7.45
N GLU A 42 7.30 -5.22 -6.42
CA GLU A 42 6.61 -5.37 -5.13
C GLU A 42 5.09 -5.27 -5.28
N ILE A 43 4.60 -4.45 -6.22
CA ILE A 43 3.18 -4.33 -6.53
C ILE A 43 2.74 -5.49 -7.45
N ARG A 44 3.48 -5.76 -8.53
CA ARG A 44 3.15 -6.81 -9.50
C ARG A 44 3.18 -8.22 -8.91
N ASN A 45 4.06 -8.47 -7.94
CA ASN A 45 4.20 -9.78 -7.29
C ASN A 45 3.48 -9.85 -5.93
N SER A 46 2.67 -8.84 -5.58
CA SER A 46 1.92 -8.81 -4.31
C SER A 46 0.81 -9.88 -4.22
N GLY A 47 0.52 -10.58 -5.32
CA GLY A 47 -0.62 -11.48 -5.43
C GLY A 47 -1.97 -10.75 -5.51
N ARG A 48 -1.95 -9.42 -5.72
CA ARG A 48 -3.12 -8.58 -5.91
C ARG A 48 -3.24 -8.12 -7.36
N GLU A 49 -4.47 -7.98 -7.84
CA GLU A 49 -4.78 -7.39 -9.14
C GLU A 49 -4.82 -5.87 -9.02
N LEU A 50 -4.20 -5.16 -9.97
CA LEU A 50 -4.27 -3.70 -10.04
C LEU A 50 -5.52 -3.28 -10.81
N LEU A 51 -6.53 -2.79 -10.10
CA LEU A 51 -7.81 -2.35 -10.69
C LEU A 51 -7.74 -0.91 -11.22
N TYR A 52 -6.96 -0.05 -10.56
CA TYR A 52 -6.85 1.36 -10.92
C TYR A 52 -5.49 1.92 -10.55
N HIS A 53 -4.96 2.79 -11.42
CA HIS A 53 -3.85 3.66 -11.09
C HIS A 53 -4.13 5.08 -11.55
N ALA A 54 -3.65 6.05 -10.79
CA ALA A 54 -3.55 7.44 -11.22
C ALA A 54 -2.36 8.11 -10.57
N ARG A 55 -1.85 9.14 -11.25
CA ARG A 55 -0.77 9.98 -10.73
C ARG A 55 -1.10 11.44 -10.97
N VAL A 56 -0.96 12.24 -9.92
CA VAL A 56 -1.07 13.70 -9.98
C VAL A 56 0.16 14.28 -9.30
N ARG A 57 1.06 14.88 -10.08
CA ARG A 57 2.35 15.39 -9.59
C ARG A 57 3.16 14.31 -8.86
N ASP A 58 3.45 14.53 -7.58
CA ASP A 58 4.17 13.66 -6.66
C ASP A 58 3.25 12.77 -5.81
N GLU A 59 1.95 12.73 -6.13
CA GLU A 59 0.98 11.82 -5.54
C GLU A 59 0.60 10.70 -6.53
N GLY A 60 0.63 9.47 -6.04
CA GLY A 60 0.18 8.28 -6.75
C GLY A 60 -0.97 7.61 -6.00
N THR A 61 -1.95 7.10 -6.73
CA THR A 61 -3.05 6.30 -6.19
C THR A 61 -3.08 4.96 -6.90
N LEU A 62 -3.08 3.87 -6.13
CA LEU A 62 -3.27 2.51 -6.62
C LEU A 62 -4.46 1.88 -5.90
N LEU A 63 -5.35 1.22 -6.65
CA LEU A 63 -6.39 0.35 -6.09
C LEU A 63 -6.08 -1.09 -6.47
N LEU A 64 -5.91 -1.93 -5.45
CA LEU A 64 -5.54 -3.33 -5.59
C LEU A 64 -6.67 -4.23 -5.06
N GLU A 65 -6.92 -5.38 -5.68
CA GLU A 65 -7.88 -6.38 -5.23
C GLU A 65 -7.20 -7.73 -4.95
N GLY A 66 -7.64 -8.43 -3.90
CA GLY A 66 -7.15 -9.78 -3.56
C GLY A 66 -6.01 -9.77 -2.54
N GLY A 67 -5.26 -10.87 -2.42
CA GLY A 67 -4.21 -11.07 -1.43
C GLY A 67 -4.73 -11.72 -0.14
N GLY A 68 -4.46 -13.03 0.02
CA GLY A 68 -5.12 -13.87 1.03
C GLY A 68 -4.56 -13.84 2.45
N ASP A 69 -3.42 -13.21 2.72
CA ASP A 69 -2.85 -13.22 4.07
C ASP A 69 -2.89 -11.83 4.75
N GLU A 70 -2.49 -10.77 4.05
CA GLU A 70 -2.40 -9.43 4.64
C GLU A 70 -3.75 -8.68 4.59
N ALA A 71 -4.58 -8.91 3.57
CA ALA A 71 -5.94 -8.39 3.54
C ALA A 71 -6.79 -9.02 4.65
N ASP A 72 -6.63 -10.32 4.90
CA ASP A 72 -7.39 -11.06 5.90
C ASP A 72 -6.98 -10.66 7.32
N ILE A 73 -5.69 -10.38 7.58
CA ILE A 73 -5.23 -9.82 8.85
C ILE A 73 -5.83 -8.42 9.08
N ILE A 74 -5.82 -7.57 8.05
CA ILE A 74 -6.30 -6.20 8.19
C ILE A 74 -7.84 -6.13 8.20
N ALA A 75 -8.53 -6.99 7.46
CA ALA A 75 -9.98 -7.17 7.51
C ALA A 75 -10.42 -7.75 8.87
N SER A 76 -9.68 -8.71 9.42
CA SER A 76 -9.90 -9.21 10.78
C SER A 76 -9.74 -8.12 11.84
N LEU A 77 -8.78 -7.20 11.66
CA LEU A 77 -8.64 -6.01 12.52
C LEU A 77 -9.78 -5.00 12.33
N ALA A 78 -10.36 -4.90 11.13
CA ALA A 78 -11.49 -4.03 10.82
C ALA A 78 -12.80 -4.57 11.41
N GLU A 79 -13.09 -5.86 11.26
CA GLU A 79 -14.26 -6.51 11.85
C GLU A 79 -14.30 -6.39 13.37
N GLN A 80 -13.14 -6.27 14.02
CA GLN A 80 -13.04 -6.08 15.46
C GLN A 80 -13.34 -4.64 15.93
N ASN A 81 -13.44 -3.62 15.04
CA ASN A 81 -13.80 -2.22 15.38
C ASN A 81 -14.03 -1.27 14.14
N ALA A 82 -14.94 -1.59 13.21
CA ALA A 82 -15.09 -0.78 11.99
C ALA A 82 -16.13 0.35 12.09
N HIS A 83 -15.66 1.56 12.42
CA HIS A 83 -16.19 2.76 11.77
C HIS A 83 -15.16 3.57 10.97
N LEU A 84 -13.86 3.23 11.01
CA LEU A 84 -12.77 3.63 10.07
C LEU A 84 -11.44 3.28 10.76
N LEU A 85 -10.71 2.26 10.29
CA LEU A 85 -9.33 2.08 10.75
C LEU A 85 -8.46 3.19 10.15
N PRO A 86 -7.55 3.82 10.94
CA PRO A 86 -6.59 4.77 10.39
C PRO A 86 -5.69 4.06 9.36
N PRO A 87 -5.18 4.78 8.34
CA PRO A 87 -4.28 4.18 7.36
C PRO A 87 -3.04 3.62 8.04
N ILE A 88 -2.57 2.47 7.55
CA ILE A 88 -1.26 1.95 7.93
C ILE A 88 -0.24 2.67 7.04
N ARG A 89 0.76 3.31 7.65
CA ARG A 89 1.79 4.07 6.94
C ARG A 89 3.08 3.26 6.83
N TRP A 90 3.58 3.10 5.61
CA TRP A 90 4.93 2.68 5.32
C TRP A 90 5.76 3.85 4.83
N GLN A 91 6.93 4.01 5.41
CA GLN A 91 7.94 4.95 4.98
C GLN A 91 9.28 4.41 5.47
N ARG A 92 10.36 4.76 4.79
CA ARG A 92 11.69 4.46 5.32
C ARG A 92 11.85 5.19 6.66
N GLY A 93 12.24 4.44 7.70
CA GLY A 93 12.60 5.01 8.99
C GLY A 93 13.91 5.78 8.85
N GLU A 94 13.84 7.07 8.57
CA GLU A 94 14.87 7.96 9.10
C GLU A 94 14.50 8.19 10.56
N ALA A 95 15.34 7.69 11.47
CA ALA A 95 15.26 8.13 12.84
C ALA A 95 15.39 9.66 12.82
N LEU A 96 14.33 10.35 13.24
CA LEU A 96 14.39 11.77 13.57
C LEU A 96 15.49 12.00 14.63
#